data_AF-A0AAW1C636-F1
#
_entry.id   AF-A0AAW1C636-F1
#
_cell.length_a   1.000
_cell.length_b   1.000
_cell.length_c   1.000
_cell.angle_alpha   90.00
_cell.angle_beta   90.00
_cell.angle_gamma   90.00
#
_symmetry.space_group_name_H-M   'P 1'
#
loop_
_entity.id
_entity.type
_entity.pdbx_description
1 polymer ?
#
loop_
_entity_poly.entity_id
_entity_poly.type
_entity_poly.pdbx_seq_one_letter_code
_entity_poly.pdbx_strand_id
1 'polypeptide(L)'
;MTLKGKSKGGAKTRTGRTERKELALPGNSSSRYALGRAVLVPSSGMELLNPRVSARAAYNSFVPLGERDRPKQPPSPPRGVSLSLKRRGVKKRQLKGSAAGNCSAASEAADREQLRNAFPLSGTKEKRKLKRNNILSGKYLAPLQSRQKTLRKKTERRRADQKAPEPPPAAAAAALPHGEEEPFYSRKLSSGYSLRSLLQDLGNVQDSRERAAKLFHWLIAPVSSQEFFDQYWEKSPLLIHRHNPNYYQDLFSTAEFDNILHNHNVQFGVNLDVTSYEDGKRETHNPVGRAVPAVVWDFYRNGCSLRMLNPQAFSVTLWHVLSILQEQFSSMVGANTYLTPAGTQGFAPHYDDIEAFVIQLEGKKHWRVYAPRLQDEILPQFSSSNFSQMEIGEPILETVLEAGDLLYFPRGFIHQGNCLPEAHSLHITVSSYQRNSWGDLLEKLLPVTLKMAIEEDIEYRQGLPVDYLEYMGVINTDADDPRRTVVD
;
A
#
# COMPACT_ATOMS: atom_id res chain seq x y z
N MET A 1 -85.31 31.24 25.69
CA MET A 1 -85.63 31.81 27.02
C MET A 1 -84.44 32.65 27.49
N THR A 2 -84.70 33.62 28.38
CA THR A 2 -83.74 34.32 29.29
C THR A 2 -82.60 35.20 28.71
N LEU A 3 -82.82 36.54 28.78
CA LEU A 3 -81.90 37.67 29.09
C LEU A 3 -80.70 37.98 28.15
N LYS A 4 -80.68 39.15 27.47
CA LYS A 4 -80.15 40.49 27.92
C LYS A 4 -78.65 40.46 28.32
N GLY A 5 -77.73 41.27 27.77
CA GLY A 5 -77.77 42.23 26.64
C GLY A 5 -76.68 43.34 26.75
N LYS A 6 -76.48 44.14 25.68
CA LYS A 6 -75.67 45.41 25.60
C LYS A 6 -74.12 45.30 25.76
N SER A 7 -73.28 46.22 25.26
CA SER A 7 -73.34 47.17 24.11
C SER A 7 -72.05 48.01 23.97
N LYS A 8 -71.61 48.31 22.73
CA LYS A 8 -70.86 49.53 22.26
C LYS A 8 -69.50 49.86 22.96
N GLY A 9 -68.53 50.57 22.38
CA GLY A 9 -68.29 51.22 21.09
C GLY A 9 -66.85 51.81 21.14
N GLY A 10 -66.27 52.50 20.15
CA GLY A 10 -66.75 52.96 18.84
C GLY A 10 -65.56 53.52 18.01
N ALA A 11 -65.84 54.01 16.81
CA ALA A 11 -64.82 54.39 15.82
C ALA A 11 -64.23 55.80 16.01
N LYS A 12 -63.07 56.08 15.36
CA LYS A 12 -62.81 57.38 14.71
C LYS A 12 -61.69 57.34 13.65
N THR A 13 -61.98 57.94 12.50
CA THR A 13 -61.09 58.18 11.36
C THR A 13 -60.68 59.65 11.25
N ARG A 14 -59.44 59.95 10.83
CA ARG A 14 -58.99 61.24 10.25
C ARG A 14 -57.57 61.03 9.66
N THR A 15 -57.31 60.98 8.36
CA THR A 15 -57.32 62.02 7.30
C THR A 15 -56.48 63.26 7.59
N GLY A 16 -55.38 63.44 6.84
CA GLY A 16 -54.55 64.65 6.77
C GLY A 16 -53.66 64.70 5.53
N ARG A 17 -54.08 65.46 4.50
CA ARG A 17 -53.23 66.10 3.47
C ARG A 17 -52.54 67.33 4.14
N THR A 18 -51.49 68.00 3.65
CA THR A 18 -50.79 68.18 2.35
C THR A 18 -49.35 68.68 2.69
N GLU A 19 -48.33 68.72 1.82
CA GLU A 19 -48.07 69.71 0.75
C GLU A 19 -46.88 69.31 -0.15
N ARG A 20 -46.73 69.98 -1.31
CA ARG A 20 -45.60 69.83 -2.27
C ARG A 20 -44.64 71.02 -2.20
N LYS A 21 -43.40 70.84 -2.70
CA LYS A 21 -42.67 71.84 -3.53
C LYS A 21 -41.72 71.14 -4.51
N GLU A 22 -41.57 71.69 -5.72
CA GLU A 22 -40.87 71.11 -6.89
C GLU A 22 -39.55 71.85 -7.25
N LEU A 23 -38.86 71.33 -8.28
CA LEU A 23 -37.76 71.89 -9.11
C LEU A 23 -36.32 71.62 -8.59
N ALA A 24 -35.28 71.28 -9.41
CA ALA A 24 -35.19 70.98 -10.86
C ALA A 24 -33.93 70.13 -11.23
N LEU A 25 -33.72 69.87 -12.53
CA LEU A 25 -32.53 69.24 -13.19
C LEU A 25 -31.54 70.33 -13.72
N PRO A 26 -30.26 70.08 -14.13
CA PRO A 26 -29.72 69.00 -15.01
C PRO A 26 -28.34 68.39 -14.57
N GLY A 27 -27.65 67.45 -15.27
CA GLY A 27 -27.91 66.70 -16.50
C GLY A 27 -26.79 65.69 -16.89
N ASN A 28 -27.07 64.84 -17.88
CA ASN A 28 -26.25 63.79 -18.56
C ASN A 28 -24.72 63.68 -18.37
N SER A 29 -24.23 62.43 -18.25
CA SER A 29 -23.50 61.78 -19.37
C SER A 29 -23.50 60.22 -19.34
N SER A 30 -23.62 59.67 -20.55
CA SER A 30 -23.40 58.32 -21.14
C SER A 30 -22.64 57.22 -20.35
N SER A 31 -22.76 55.91 -20.61
CA SER A 31 -23.31 55.17 -21.77
C SER A 31 -23.81 53.76 -21.41
N ARG A 32 -24.48 53.06 -22.35
CA ARG A 32 -25.10 51.73 -22.18
C ARG A 32 -24.11 50.58 -22.46
N TYR A 33 -24.22 49.49 -21.72
CA TYR A 33 -23.70 48.18 -22.16
C TYR A 33 -24.64 47.56 -23.19
N ALA A 34 -24.09 47.08 -24.30
CA ALA A 34 -24.80 46.32 -25.33
C ALA A 34 -24.04 45.02 -25.64
N LEU A 35 -24.78 43.98 -26.03
CA LEU A 35 -24.22 42.66 -26.31
C LEU A 35 -23.25 42.68 -27.51
N GLY A 36 -22.14 41.94 -27.39
CA GLY A 36 -21.22 41.65 -28.49
C GLY A 36 -20.89 40.16 -28.55
N ARG A 37 -21.28 39.50 -29.65
CA ARG A 37 -20.78 38.16 -30.00
C ARG A 37 -19.29 38.26 -30.32
N ALA A 38 -18.45 37.39 -29.76
CA ALA A 38 -17.08 37.19 -30.22
C ALA A 38 -17.03 36.12 -31.32
N VAL A 39 -16.25 36.37 -32.36
CA VAL A 39 -16.13 35.55 -33.58
C VAL A 39 -14.86 34.68 -33.51
N LEU A 40 -14.99 33.43 -33.97
CA LEU A 40 -13.86 32.50 -34.16
C LEU A 40 -13.06 32.85 -35.42
N VAL A 41 -11.73 32.99 -35.29
CA VAL A 41 -10.75 32.88 -36.38
C VAL A 41 -9.51 32.15 -35.80
N PRO A 42 -8.90 31.16 -36.50
CA PRO A 42 -8.02 30.19 -35.87
C PRO A 42 -6.53 30.60 -35.86
N SER A 43 -5.79 30.17 -34.83
CA SER A 43 -4.33 30.14 -34.82
C SER A 43 -3.80 28.72 -35.03
N SER A 44 -2.96 28.56 -36.05
CA SER A 44 -2.28 27.33 -36.44
C SER A 44 -1.26 26.80 -35.43
N GLY A 45 -1.09 25.47 -35.37
CA GLY A 45 0.17 24.85 -34.97
C GLY A 45 0.24 24.25 -33.57
N MET A 46 -0.33 23.06 -33.39
CA MET A 46 0.11 22.11 -32.36
C MET A 46 0.29 20.73 -33.00
N GLU A 47 1.52 20.21 -32.96
CA GLU A 47 1.84 18.88 -33.46
C GLU A 47 1.28 17.80 -32.53
N LEU A 48 0.71 16.75 -33.13
CA LEU A 48 0.14 15.60 -32.41
C LEU A 48 1.26 14.71 -31.86
N LEU A 49 1.56 14.85 -30.56
CA LEU A 49 2.42 13.92 -29.84
C LEU A 49 1.69 12.59 -29.57
N ASN A 50 2.04 11.57 -30.36
CA ASN A 50 1.65 10.17 -30.16
C ASN A 50 2.03 9.66 -28.76
N PRO A 51 1.07 9.12 -27.97
CA PRO A 51 1.39 8.42 -26.73
C PRO A 51 1.82 6.97 -27.02
N ARG A 52 3.07 6.77 -27.47
CA ARG A 52 3.77 5.47 -27.30
C ARG A 52 4.32 5.38 -25.88
N VAL A 53 3.46 5.14 -24.90
CA VAL A 53 3.88 4.89 -23.51
C VAL A 53 4.53 3.50 -23.45
N SER A 54 5.86 3.48 -23.50
CA SER A 54 6.66 2.29 -23.26
C SER A 54 6.54 1.85 -21.80
N ALA A 55 6.25 0.58 -21.56
CA ALA A 55 6.06 -0.04 -20.24
C ALA A 55 7.34 -0.12 -19.36
N ARG A 56 8.32 0.76 -19.60
CA ARG A 56 9.64 0.78 -18.96
C ARG A 56 9.81 1.91 -17.95
N ALA A 57 8.85 2.84 -17.85
CA ALA A 57 8.87 3.95 -16.89
C ALA A 57 8.35 3.58 -15.49
N ALA A 58 7.60 2.48 -15.35
CA ALA A 58 6.94 2.07 -14.11
C ALA A 58 7.86 1.32 -13.10
N TYR A 59 9.16 1.18 -13.39
CA TYR A 59 10.06 0.26 -12.67
C TYR A 59 11.20 0.93 -11.87
N ASN A 60 11.07 2.22 -11.56
CA ASN A 60 12.00 2.97 -10.69
C ASN A 60 11.30 3.49 -9.43
N SER A 61 10.74 2.59 -8.63
CA SER A 61 10.32 2.88 -7.26
C SER A 61 11.57 3.08 -6.38
N PHE A 62 11.79 4.32 -5.92
CA PHE A 62 12.93 4.66 -5.06
C PHE A 62 12.85 4.00 -3.68
N VAL A 63 13.95 3.37 -3.27
CA VAL A 63 14.28 3.16 -1.85
C VAL A 63 15.58 3.93 -1.58
N PRO A 64 15.65 4.82 -0.57
CA PRO A 64 16.87 5.54 -0.27
C PRO A 64 17.88 4.60 0.42
N LEU A 65 18.70 3.93 -0.38
CA LEU A 65 19.92 3.28 0.10
C LEU A 65 20.89 4.37 0.58
N GLY A 66 21.14 4.40 1.89
CA GLY A 66 22.09 5.33 2.50
C GLY A 66 23.50 5.19 1.92
N GLU A 67 24.23 6.31 1.95
CA GLU A 67 25.55 6.46 1.32
C GLU A 67 26.51 5.30 1.64
N ARG A 68 27.06 4.70 0.58
CA ARG A 68 28.27 3.87 0.66
C ARG A 68 29.21 4.22 -0.50
N ASP A 69 30.48 4.29 -0.18
CA ASP A 69 31.54 4.78 -1.06
C ASP A 69 31.59 4.10 -2.43
N ARG A 70 31.84 4.91 -3.48
CA ARG A 70 32.13 4.40 -4.82
C ARG A 70 33.49 3.67 -4.82
N PRO A 71 33.59 2.42 -5.31
CA PRO A 71 34.89 1.83 -5.58
C PRO A 71 35.58 2.58 -6.73
N LYS A 72 36.83 3.00 -6.51
CA LYS A 72 37.67 3.60 -7.56
C LYS A 72 38.00 2.55 -8.63
N GLN A 73 37.93 2.93 -9.90
CA GLN A 73 38.41 2.09 -11.00
C GLN A 73 39.94 1.85 -10.85
N PRO A 74 40.44 0.63 -11.12
CA PRO A 74 41.87 0.42 -11.32
C PRO A 74 42.30 0.97 -12.68
N PRO A 75 43.52 1.52 -12.81
CA PRO A 75 44.02 2.06 -14.09
C PRO A 75 44.35 0.96 -15.10
N SER A 76 44.16 1.25 -16.38
CA SER A 76 44.47 0.37 -17.51
C SER A 76 45.97 0.04 -17.61
N PRO A 77 46.37 -1.20 -17.96
CA PRO A 77 47.76 -1.55 -18.19
C PRO A 77 48.26 -1.03 -19.57
N PRO A 78 49.55 -0.67 -19.69
CA PRO A 78 50.15 -0.25 -20.96
C PRO A 78 50.39 -1.44 -21.91
N ARG A 79 50.49 -1.14 -23.22
CA ARG A 79 50.69 -2.15 -24.28
C ARG A 79 52.13 -2.68 -24.32
N GLY A 80 52.27 -4.00 -24.19
CA GLY A 80 53.11 -4.83 -25.05
C GLY A 80 54.60 -4.97 -24.75
N VAL A 81 54.99 -6.16 -24.27
CA VAL A 81 56.19 -6.88 -24.75
C VAL A 81 55.83 -8.36 -24.89
N SER A 82 56.26 -8.99 -25.98
CA SER A 82 56.04 -10.42 -26.27
C SER A 82 57.12 -11.30 -25.62
N LEU A 83 56.73 -12.38 -24.95
CA LEU A 83 57.57 -13.56 -24.78
C LEU A 83 56.72 -14.85 -24.85
N SER A 84 57.18 -15.80 -25.65
CA SER A 84 56.58 -17.12 -25.81
C SER A 84 57.34 -18.17 -24.98
N LEU A 85 56.66 -19.22 -24.49
CA LEU A 85 56.94 -20.63 -24.86
C LEU A 85 56.26 -21.69 -23.95
N LYS A 86 55.88 -22.78 -24.62
CA LYS A 86 55.83 -24.19 -24.17
C LYS A 86 54.79 -24.67 -23.14
N ARG A 87 53.81 -25.38 -23.69
CA ARG A 87 53.03 -26.45 -23.04
C ARG A 87 53.91 -27.62 -22.57
N ARG A 88 53.69 -28.08 -21.34
CA ARG A 88 53.76 -29.49 -20.84
C ARG A 88 52.77 -29.55 -19.65
N GLY A 89 52.09 -30.63 -19.30
CA GLY A 89 52.12 -32.01 -19.79
C GLY A 89 51.77 -32.98 -18.66
N VAL A 90 50.48 -33.26 -18.47
CA VAL A 90 49.82 -34.39 -17.77
C VAL A 90 50.61 -35.17 -16.69
N LYS A 91 50.03 -35.28 -15.48
CA LYS A 91 49.87 -36.59 -14.80
C LYS A 91 48.79 -36.60 -13.71
N LYS A 92 47.82 -37.51 -13.85
CA LYS A 92 46.93 -37.96 -12.76
C LYS A 92 47.73 -38.80 -11.77
N ARG A 93 47.39 -38.72 -10.48
CA ARG A 93 47.50 -39.86 -9.56
C ARG A 93 46.34 -39.83 -8.56
N GLN A 94 45.94 -41.01 -8.12
CA GLN A 94 44.72 -41.29 -7.36
C GLN A 94 45.09 -42.23 -6.21
N LEU A 95 44.24 -42.29 -5.17
CA LEU A 95 44.08 -43.35 -4.14
C LEU A 95 44.51 -43.05 -2.68
N LYS A 96 43.47 -42.98 -1.82
CA LYS A 96 43.21 -43.76 -0.57
C LYS A 96 44.00 -43.54 0.74
N GLY A 97 43.25 -43.69 1.86
CA GLY A 97 43.68 -43.80 3.27
C GLY A 97 43.36 -42.52 4.07
N SER A 98 42.49 -42.41 5.08
CA SER A 98 42.21 -43.22 6.30
C SER A 98 43.44 -43.42 7.21
N ALA A 99 43.44 -43.12 8.51
CA ALA A 99 42.39 -42.63 9.42
C ALA A 99 43.01 -41.99 10.71
N ALA A 100 42.16 -41.39 11.56
CA ALA A 100 42.24 -41.24 13.03
C ALA A 100 43.55 -40.77 13.73
N GLY A 101 43.41 -39.83 14.69
CA GLY A 101 44.45 -39.50 15.68
C GLY A 101 44.04 -38.30 16.57
N ASN A 102 43.93 -38.53 17.87
CA ASN A 102 43.40 -37.58 18.87
C ASN A 102 44.51 -36.81 19.63
N CYS A 103 44.08 -35.79 20.38
CA CYS A 103 44.76 -35.18 21.56
C CYS A 103 46.04 -34.33 21.32
N SER A 104 46.48 -33.46 22.25
CA SER A 104 45.80 -32.54 23.21
C SER A 104 46.86 -31.81 24.05
N ALA A 105 46.58 -30.57 24.50
CA ALA A 105 47.24 -29.87 25.63
C ALA A 105 48.73 -29.45 25.43
N ALA A 106 49.06 -28.17 25.60
CA ALA A 106 49.71 -27.60 26.81
C ALA A 106 51.24 -27.51 26.65
N SER A 107 52.00 -26.59 27.26
CA SER A 107 51.73 -25.34 28.01
C SER A 107 53.04 -24.55 28.17
N GLU A 108 53.01 -23.43 28.93
CA GLU A 108 54.17 -22.74 29.53
C GLU A 108 55.09 -21.91 28.61
N ALA A 109 55.87 -20.93 29.09
CA ALA A 109 55.68 -19.82 30.07
C ALA A 109 57.07 -19.14 30.29
N ALA A 110 57.06 -17.92 30.88
CA ALA A 110 58.25 -17.16 31.35
C ALA A 110 59.18 -16.59 30.23
N ASP A 111 59.92 -15.48 30.40
CA ASP A 111 60.05 -14.59 31.56
C ASP A 111 60.44 -13.12 31.22
N ARG A 112 60.48 -12.27 32.26
CA ARG A 112 61.09 -10.93 32.53
C ARG A 112 62.36 -10.50 31.72
N GLU A 113 62.87 -9.25 31.67
CA GLU A 113 62.51 -7.91 32.22
C GLU A 113 63.31 -6.73 31.55
N GLN A 114 62.81 -5.49 31.71
CA GLN A 114 63.53 -4.20 31.93
C GLN A 114 64.29 -3.34 30.85
N LEU A 115 63.73 -2.13 30.63
CA LEU A 115 64.33 -0.77 30.82
C LEU A 115 65.53 -0.22 29.98
N ARG A 116 65.28 0.76 29.08
CA ARG A 116 65.48 2.23 29.31
C ARG A 116 65.32 3.16 28.07
N ASN A 117 64.51 4.20 28.25
CA ASN A 117 64.57 5.59 27.74
C ASN A 117 65.18 5.95 26.36
N ALA A 118 64.32 6.45 25.45
CA ALA A 118 64.50 7.75 24.76
C ALA A 118 63.16 8.27 24.17
N PHE A 119 62.86 9.55 24.38
CA PHE A 119 61.79 10.34 23.72
C PHE A 119 62.48 11.52 23.00
N PRO A 120 61.81 12.31 22.11
CA PRO A 120 60.42 12.23 21.62
C PRO A 120 60.27 12.30 20.09
N LEU A 121 59.07 12.02 19.56
CA LEU A 121 58.18 13.03 18.94
C LEU A 121 56.89 12.44 18.34
N SER A 122 55.89 13.31 18.24
CA SER A 122 54.48 13.10 17.93
C SER A 122 54.10 12.26 16.70
N GLY A 123 53.00 11.49 16.84
CA GLY A 123 51.99 11.39 15.79
C GLY A 123 51.57 9.98 15.36
N THR A 124 50.52 9.43 15.96
CA THR A 124 49.75 8.32 15.36
C THR A 124 48.24 8.48 15.54
N LYS A 125 47.51 8.09 14.51
CA LYS A 125 46.04 7.98 14.49
C LYS A 125 45.65 6.66 15.16
N GLU A 126 44.71 6.67 16.11
CA GLU A 126 44.12 5.44 16.63
C GLU A 126 42.64 5.23 16.26
N LYS A 127 42.29 3.95 16.19
CA LYS A 127 41.05 3.43 15.60
C LYS A 127 39.93 3.38 16.64
N ARG A 128 38.82 4.08 16.40
CA ARG A 128 37.61 3.94 17.23
C ARG A 128 36.96 2.56 17.04
N LYS A 129 37.12 1.67 18.02
CA LYS A 129 36.17 0.58 18.29
C LYS A 129 35.07 1.11 19.20
N LEU A 130 33.82 1.09 18.74
CA LEU A 130 32.67 1.52 19.53
C LEU A 130 32.24 0.39 20.50
N LYS A 131 32.47 0.55 21.80
CA LYS A 131 31.85 -0.32 22.82
C LYS A 131 30.43 0.17 23.11
N ARG A 132 29.46 -0.74 23.04
CA ARG A 132 28.09 -0.52 23.54
C ARG A 132 28.14 -0.44 25.08
N ASN A 133 27.72 0.69 25.65
CA ASN A 133 27.36 0.77 27.06
C ASN A 133 25.83 0.76 27.17
N ASN A 134 25.28 -0.31 27.74
CA ASN A 134 23.95 -0.27 28.36
C ASN A 134 24.05 0.54 29.65
N ILE A 135 23.14 1.49 29.87
CA ILE A 135 22.62 1.96 31.18
C ILE A 135 21.56 3.05 30.90
N LEU A 136 20.51 3.13 31.75
CA LEU A 136 19.37 4.07 31.70
C LEU A 136 18.25 3.81 30.66
N SER A 137 17.49 2.73 30.86
CA SER A 137 16.03 2.79 30.74
C SER A 137 15.41 2.25 32.03
N GLY A 138 14.32 2.87 32.52
CA GLY A 138 13.63 2.40 33.74
C GLY A 138 12.98 3.45 34.64
N LYS A 139 13.34 4.75 34.57
CA LYS A 139 12.75 5.80 35.44
C LYS A 139 11.77 6.78 34.77
N TYR A 140 11.65 6.79 33.44
CA TYR A 140 10.83 7.78 32.71
C TYR A 140 9.60 7.22 31.97
N LEU A 141 9.43 5.89 31.90
CA LEU A 141 8.29 5.26 31.21
C LEU A 141 7.00 5.18 32.08
N ALA A 142 7.14 4.97 33.39
CA ALA A 142 5.99 4.80 34.29
C ALA A 142 5.08 6.05 34.42
N PRO A 143 5.60 7.30 34.49
CA PRO A 143 4.74 8.49 34.63
C PRO A 143 3.92 8.82 33.37
N LEU A 144 4.43 8.49 32.17
CA LEU A 144 3.73 8.74 30.91
C LEU A 144 2.54 7.78 30.72
N GLN A 145 2.73 6.50 31.07
CA GLN A 145 1.68 5.48 30.98
C GLN A 145 0.54 5.70 31.99
N SER A 146 0.82 6.25 33.19
CA SER A 146 -0.23 6.61 34.14
C SER A 146 -1.04 7.82 33.67
N ARG A 147 -0.37 8.87 33.14
CA ARG A 147 -1.02 10.10 32.64
C ARG A 147 -1.93 9.82 31.43
N GLN A 148 -1.54 8.92 30.52
CA GLN A 148 -2.39 8.45 29.41
C GLN A 148 -3.64 7.67 29.88
N LYS A 149 -3.53 6.81 30.91
CA LYS A 149 -4.70 6.10 31.48
C LYS A 149 -5.71 7.06 32.12
N THR A 150 -5.24 8.10 32.80
CA THR A 150 -6.11 9.13 33.41
C THR A 150 -6.84 9.97 32.37
N LEU A 151 -6.18 10.30 31.26
CA LEU A 151 -6.81 11.01 30.13
C LEU A 151 -7.90 10.15 29.46
N ARG A 152 -7.62 8.87 29.14
CA ARG A 152 -8.63 7.96 28.56
C ARG A 152 -9.91 7.85 29.41
N LYS A 153 -9.77 7.65 30.73
CA LYS A 153 -10.92 7.62 31.67
C LYS A 153 -11.73 8.93 31.71
N LYS A 154 -11.11 10.09 31.45
CA LYS A 154 -11.80 11.39 31.41
C LYS A 154 -12.60 11.55 30.11
N THR A 155 -12.10 11.03 29.00
CA THR A 155 -12.79 11.02 27.69
C THR A 155 -13.95 10.02 27.65
N GLU A 156 -13.78 8.83 28.23
CA GLU A 156 -14.85 7.82 28.33
C GLU A 156 -16.04 8.33 29.16
N ARG A 157 -15.78 9.00 30.30
CA ARG A 157 -16.84 9.64 31.10
C ARG A 157 -17.59 10.71 30.31
N ARG A 158 -16.90 11.56 29.53
CA ARG A 158 -17.56 12.58 28.68
C ARG A 158 -18.41 12.00 27.55
N ARG A 159 -18.15 10.76 27.10
CA ARG A 159 -18.99 10.07 26.10
C ARG A 159 -20.22 9.38 26.70
N ALA A 160 -20.25 9.11 28.00
CA ALA A 160 -21.39 8.47 28.66
C ALA A 160 -22.59 9.44 28.88
N ASP A 161 -22.34 10.75 28.97
CA ASP A 161 -23.34 11.76 29.30
C ASP A 161 -24.00 12.45 28.08
N GLN A 162 -23.75 11.98 26.84
CA GLN A 162 -24.34 12.55 25.62
C GLN A 162 -25.31 11.57 24.95
N LYS A 163 -26.61 11.76 25.23
CA LYS A 163 -27.69 11.05 24.55
C LYS A 163 -27.91 11.67 23.16
N ALA A 164 -27.71 10.89 22.10
CA ALA A 164 -27.90 11.35 20.72
C ALA A 164 -29.38 11.68 20.43
N PRO A 165 -29.69 12.76 19.67
CA PRO A 165 -31.04 13.02 19.19
C PRO A 165 -31.41 12.10 18.02
N GLU A 166 -32.69 11.76 17.91
CA GLU A 166 -33.22 10.91 16.83
C GLU A 166 -33.22 11.64 15.47
N PRO A 167 -33.04 10.92 14.34
CA PRO A 167 -33.12 11.50 13.01
C PRO A 167 -34.58 11.80 12.59
N PRO A 168 -34.84 12.88 11.83
CA PRO A 168 -36.16 13.18 11.30
C PRO A 168 -36.57 12.18 10.20
N PRO A 169 -37.89 11.96 9.97
CA PRO A 169 -38.36 11.02 8.97
C PRO A 169 -38.05 11.51 7.54
N ALA A 170 -37.64 10.58 6.68
CA ALA A 170 -37.26 10.86 5.30
C ALA A 170 -38.47 11.36 4.47
N ALA A 171 -38.33 12.53 3.85
CA ALA A 171 -39.29 13.02 2.87
C ALA A 171 -39.11 12.27 1.54
N ALA A 172 -40.21 11.79 0.97
CA ALA A 172 -40.19 11.05 -0.30
C ALA A 172 -39.75 11.95 -1.46
N ALA A 173 -38.67 11.55 -2.16
CA ALA A 173 -38.25 12.18 -3.39
C ALA A 173 -39.13 11.71 -4.56
N ALA A 174 -39.68 12.65 -5.32
CA ALA A 174 -40.53 12.35 -6.47
C ALA A 174 -39.69 11.81 -7.65
N ALA A 175 -40.18 10.75 -8.30
CA ALA A 175 -39.55 10.16 -9.47
C ALA A 175 -39.81 10.99 -10.75
N LEU A 176 -38.85 10.97 -11.68
CA LEU A 176 -39.05 11.35 -13.08
C LEU A 176 -38.69 10.16 -13.99
N PRO A 177 -39.38 9.97 -15.13
CA PRO A 177 -39.37 8.70 -15.84
C PRO A 177 -38.40 8.66 -17.02
N HIS A 178 -37.55 7.63 -17.10
CA HIS A 178 -36.86 7.27 -18.35
C HIS A 178 -36.60 5.77 -18.45
N GLY A 179 -37.07 5.18 -19.56
CA GLY A 179 -36.58 3.95 -20.20
C GLY A 179 -36.29 2.73 -19.33
N GLU A 180 -37.21 1.74 -19.35
CA GLU A 180 -36.97 0.41 -18.78
C GLU A 180 -35.97 -0.41 -19.63
N GLU A 181 -34.67 -0.15 -19.45
CA GLU A 181 -33.66 -1.21 -19.52
C GLU A 181 -32.98 -1.30 -18.14
N GLU A 182 -33.24 -2.40 -17.42
CA GLU A 182 -32.59 -2.70 -16.14
C GLU A 182 -31.05 -2.64 -16.31
N PRO A 183 -30.35 -1.75 -15.57
CA PRO A 183 -28.92 -1.60 -15.70
C PRO A 183 -28.18 -2.92 -15.50
N PHE A 184 -27.06 -3.12 -16.20
CA PHE A 184 -26.32 -4.39 -16.09
C PHE A 184 -25.89 -4.74 -14.65
N TYR A 185 -25.74 -3.74 -13.77
CA TYR A 185 -25.42 -3.89 -12.35
C TYR A 185 -26.62 -4.24 -11.45
N SER A 186 -27.88 -4.13 -11.90
CA SER A 186 -29.05 -4.74 -11.24
C SER A 186 -29.39 -6.12 -11.81
N ARG A 187 -28.98 -6.41 -13.05
CA ARG A 187 -29.10 -7.74 -13.66
C ARG A 187 -28.17 -8.71 -12.93
N LYS A 188 -28.74 -9.65 -12.15
CA LYS A 188 -28.00 -10.73 -11.48
C LYS A 188 -27.03 -11.40 -12.46
N LEU A 189 -25.72 -11.20 -12.25
CA LEU A 189 -24.68 -11.95 -12.95
C LEU A 189 -24.91 -13.45 -12.66
N SER A 190 -25.33 -14.19 -13.68
CA SER A 190 -25.50 -15.64 -13.57
C SER A 190 -24.15 -16.28 -13.27
N SER A 191 -24.12 -17.29 -12.40
CA SER A 191 -22.89 -17.96 -11.93
C SER A 191 -22.04 -18.61 -13.03
N GLY A 192 -22.52 -18.69 -14.28
CA GLY A 192 -21.79 -19.20 -15.44
C GLY A 192 -21.17 -18.14 -16.37
N TYR A 193 -21.13 -16.86 -15.98
CA TYR A 193 -20.64 -15.78 -16.86
C TYR A 193 -19.10 -15.72 -16.91
N SER A 194 -18.51 -16.25 -17.99
CA SER A 194 -17.05 -16.41 -18.14
C SER A 194 -16.30 -15.07 -18.24
N LEU A 195 -15.03 -15.05 -17.81
CA LEU A 195 -14.14 -13.90 -17.99
C LEU A 195 -14.01 -13.48 -19.46
N ARG A 196 -13.95 -14.43 -20.40
CA ARG A 196 -13.88 -14.13 -21.83
C ARG A 196 -15.12 -13.42 -22.35
N SER A 197 -16.32 -13.86 -21.94
CA SER A 197 -17.58 -13.18 -22.25
C SER A 197 -17.61 -11.78 -21.65
N LEU A 198 -17.18 -11.63 -20.40
CA LEU A 198 -17.06 -10.32 -19.75
C LEU A 198 -16.14 -9.37 -20.53
N LEU A 199 -14.92 -9.80 -20.87
CA LEU A 199 -13.97 -8.95 -21.60
C LEU A 199 -14.48 -8.56 -23.00
N GLN A 200 -15.29 -9.40 -23.64
CA GLN A 200 -15.98 -9.06 -24.89
C GLN A 200 -17.05 -7.98 -24.68
N ASP A 201 -17.93 -8.14 -23.69
CA ASP A 201 -19.00 -7.19 -23.39
C ASP A 201 -18.45 -5.85 -22.88
N LEU A 202 -17.39 -5.87 -22.07
CA LEU A 202 -16.65 -4.67 -21.67
C LEU A 202 -16.07 -3.93 -22.88
N GLY A 203 -15.69 -4.62 -23.96
CA GLY A 203 -15.24 -4.00 -25.21
C GLY A 203 -16.29 -3.15 -25.92
N ASN A 204 -17.58 -3.35 -25.63
CA ASN A 204 -18.69 -2.56 -26.19
C ASN A 204 -19.01 -1.31 -25.33
N VAL A 205 -18.65 -1.32 -24.04
CA VAL A 205 -18.91 -0.23 -23.10
C VAL A 205 -17.94 0.93 -23.36
N GLN A 206 -18.46 2.10 -23.70
CA GLN A 206 -17.63 3.26 -24.09
C GLN A 206 -16.94 3.93 -22.90
N ASP A 207 -17.65 4.13 -21.78
CA ASP A 207 -17.09 4.74 -20.57
C ASP A 207 -16.12 3.77 -19.87
N SER A 208 -14.89 4.22 -19.66
CA SER A 208 -13.83 3.46 -19.01
C SER A 208 -14.10 3.21 -17.52
N ARG A 209 -14.76 4.15 -16.85
CA ARG A 209 -15.20 4.00 -15.46
C ARG A 209 -16.33 2.98 -15.33
N GLU A 210 -17.24 2.95 -16.29
CA GLU A 210 -18.29 1.92 -16.33
C GLU A 210 -17.69 0.53 -16.59
N ARG A 211 -16.64 0.43 -17.44
CA ARG A 211 -15.89 -0.84 -17.60
C ARG A 211 -15.24 -1.28 -16.29
N ALA A 212 -14.59 -0.35 -15.57
CA ALA A 212 -13.94 -0.61 -14.29
C ALA A 212 -14.94 -1.09 -13.23
N ALA A 213 -16.07 -0.40 -13.09
CA ALA A 213 -17.15 -0.76 -12.16
C ALA A 213 -17.76 -2.13 -12.47
N LYS A 214 -18.01 -2.46 -13.75
CA LYS A 214 -18.54 -3.78 -14.15
C LYS A 214 -17.54 -4.91 -13.89
N LEU A 215 -16.26 -4.72 -14.23
CA LEU A 215 -15.22 -5.72 -13.98
C LEU A 215 -15.03 -5.95 -12.48
N PHE A 216 -15.02 -4.89 -11.68
CA PHE A 216 -14.94 -5.00 -10.22
C PHE A 216 -16.17 -5.69 -9.63
N HIS A 217 -17.38 -5.32 -10.05
CA HIS A 217 -18.60 -5.99 -9.60
C HIS A 217 -18.60 -7.48 -9.94
N TRP A 218 -18.16 -7.88 -11.15
CA TRP A 218 -17.97 -9.30 -11.49
C TRP A 218 -16.89 -9.97 -10.63
N LEU A 219 -15.80 -9.28 -10.31
CA LEU A 219 -14.73 -9.83 -9.48
C LEU A 219 -15.24 -10.20 -8.08
N ILE A 220 -16.09 -9.36 -7.47
CA ILE A 220 -16.63 -9.59 -6.11
C ILE A 220 -18.06 -10.16 -6.07
N ALA A 221 -18.65 -10.52 -7.21
CA ALA A 221 -20.00 -11.11 -7.24
C ALA A 221 -20.06 -12.40 -6.38
N PRO A 222 -21.12 -12.60 -5.57
CA PRO A 222 -22.39 -11.87 -5.57
C PRO A 222 -22.44 -10.61 -4.68
N VAL A 223 -21.35 -10.24 -4.00
CA VAL A 223 -21.30 -9.06 -3.12
C VAL A 223 -21.42 -7.78 -3.96
N SER A 224 -22.23 -6.84 -3.49
CA SER A 224 -22.36 -5.54 -4.19
C SER A 224 -21.15 -4.64 -3.93
N SER A 225 -20.79 -3.78 -4.88
CA SER A 225 -19.67 -2.84 -4.69
C SER A 225 -19.90 -1.90 -3.51
N GLN A 226 -21.15 -1.50 -3.26
CA GLN A 226 -21.53 -0.68 -2.11
C GLN A 226 -21.25 -1.42 -0.78
N GLU A 227 -21.75 -2.63 -0.64
CA GLU A 227 -21.54 -3.50 0.52
C GLU A 227 -20.05 -3.78 0.77
N PHE A 228 -19.29 -4.02 -0.31
CA PHE A 228 -17.84 -4.22 -0.21
C PHE A 228 -17.13 -3.00 0.41
N PHE A 229 -17.36 -1.79 -0.11
CA PHE A 229 -16.70 -0.59 0.41
C PHE A 229 -17.22 -0.16 1.80
N ASP A 230 -18.51 -0.39 2.08
CA ASP A 230 -19.12 -0.05 3.36
C ASP A 230 -18.71 -1.00 4.49
N GLN A 231 -18.58 -2.30 4.23
CA GLN A 231 -18.38 -3.30 5.29
C GLN A 231 -16.98 -3.90 5.33
N TYR A 232 -16.37 -4.18 4.17
CA TYR A 232 -15.14 -4.99 4.09
C TYR A 232 -13.88 -4.17 3.84
N TRP A 233 -13.93 -3.21 2.91
CA TRP A 233 -12.76 -2.41 2.50
C TRP A 233 -12.10 -1.71 3.68
N GLU A 234 -10.79 -1.94 3.84
CA GLU A 234 -9.96 -1.45 4.94
C GLU A 234 -10.44 -1.84 6.35
N LYS A 235 -11.35 -2.83 6.48
CA LYS A 235 -12.04 -3.19 7.74
C LYS A 235 -11.94 -4.67 8.10
N SER A 236 -12.28 -5.57 7.18
CA SER A 236 -12.38 -7.01 7.47
C SER A 236 -12.22 -7.89 6.24
N PRO A 237 -11.72 -9.13 6.38
CA PRO A 237 -11.65 -10.08 5.28
C PRO A 237 -13.01 -10.40 4.68
N LEU A 238 -13.03 -10.68 3.38
CA LEU A 238 -14.20 -11.19 2.65
C LEU A 238 -13.84 -12.49 1.95
N LEU A 239 -14.64 -13.53 2.15
CA LEU A 239 -14.52 -14.82 1.48
C LEU A 239 -15.73 -15.06 0.59
N ILE A 240 -15.48 -15.38 -0.67
CA ILE A 240 -16.49 -15.73 -1.67
C ILE A 240 -16.17 -17.12 -2.20
N HIS A 241 -16.94 -18.11 -1.75
CA HIS A 241 -17.00 -19.42 -2.38
C HIS A 241 -17.93 -19.36 -3.59
N ARG A 242 -17.44 -19.72 -4.78
CA ARG A 242 -18.26 -19.69 -6.02
C ARG A 242 -18.77 -21.05 -6.45
N HIS A 243 -18.11 -22.12 -6.03
CA HIS A 243 -18.38 -23.49 -6.51
C HIS A 243 -18.39 -23.60 -8.05
N ASN A 244 -17.63 -22.72 -8.73
CA ASN A 244 -17.45 -22.70 -10.18
C ASN A 244 -15.95 -22.64 -10.50
N PRO A 245 -15.28 -23.80 -10.73
CA PRO A 245 -13.86 -23.84 -11.05
C PRO A 245 -13.48 -23.10 -12.34
N ASN A 246 -14.45 -22.84 -13.22
CA ASN A 246 -14.23 -22.17 -14.49
C ASN A 246 -14.43 -20.65 -14.42
N TYR A 247 -14.73 -20.06 -13.25
CA TYR A 247 -15.00 -18.62 -13.14
C TYR A 247 -13.82 -17.76 -13.64
N TYR A 248 -12.59 -18.20 -13.38
CA TYR A 248 -11.35 -17.53 -13.81
C TYR A 248 -10.61 -18.25 -14.96
N GLN A 249 -11.31 -19.10 -15.74
CA GLN A 249 -10.69 -20.08 -16.67
C GLN A 249 -9.74 -19.50 -17.73
N ASP A 250 -9.86 -18.23 -18.08
CA ASP A 250 -9.01 -17.54 -19.07
C ASP A 250 -8.06 -16.48 -18.45
N LEU A 251 -8.00 -16.34 -17.11
CA LEU A 251 -7.26 -15.24 -16.47
C LEU A 251 -5.74 -15.46 -16.49
N PHE A 252 -5.31 -16.64 -16.01
CA PHE A 252 -3.93 -17.10 -15.98
C PHE A 252 -3.91 -18.61 -15.64
N SER A 253 -2.88 -19.35 -16.04
CA SER A 253 -2.76 -20.80 -15.76
C SER A 253 -1.31 -21.26 -15.58
N THR A 254 -1.13 -22.48 -15.07
CA THR A 254 0.16 -23.17 -14.97
C THR A 254 0.76 -23.43 -16.37
N ALA A 255 -0.09 -23.67 -17.38
CA ALA A 255 0.34 -23.81 -18.77
C ALA A 255 0.86 -22.46 -19.35
N GLU A 256 0.21 -21.35 -19.01
CA GLU A 256 0.69 -20.01 -19.38
C GLU A 256 1.99 -19.66 -18.63
N PHE A 257 2.09 -20.01 -17.35
CA PHE A 257 3.30 -19.86 -16.54
C PHE A 257 4.49 -20.58 -17.18
N ASP A 258 4.35 -21.84 -17.59
CA ASP A 258 5.39 -22.59 -18.30
C ASP A 258 5.76 -21.95 -19.64
N ASN A 259 4.75 -21.57 -20.43
CA ASN A 259 4.92 -20.91 -21.71
C ASN A 259 5.70 -19.57 -21.58
N ILE A 260 5.51 -18.85 -20.47
CA ILE A 260 6.26 -17.63 -20.13
C ILE A 260 7.74 -17.95 -19.84
N LEU A 261 8.03 -18.99 -19.05
CA LEU A 261 9.41 -19.43 -18.78
C LEU A 261 10.14 -19.86 -20.07
N HIS A 262 9.43 -20.54 -20.98
CA HIS A 262 9.97 -20.97 -22.26
C HIS A 262 10.31 -19.78 -23.16
N ASN A 263 9.33 -18.90 -23.42
CA ASN A 263 9.40 -17.91 -24.49
C ASN A 263 9.93 -16.52 -24.06
N HIS A 264 9.96 -16.20 -22.77
CA HIS A 264 10.41 -14.90 -22.27
C HIS A 264 11.70 -15.00 -21.46
N ASN A 265 12.38 -13.85 -21.31
CA ASN A 265 13.64 -13.76 -20.56
C ASN A 265 13.41 -13.53 -19.05
N VAL A 266 12.62 -14.39 -18.42
CA VAL A 266 12.33 -14.35 -16.96
C VAL A 266 13.64 -14.48 -16.17
N GLN A 267 13.90 -13.55 -15.23
CA GLN A 267 15.07 -13.61 -14.34
C GLN A 267 14.67 -13.92 -12.90
N PHE A 268 15.47 -14.76 -12.24
CA PHE A 268 15.35 -14.98 -10.79
C PHE A 268 15.60 -13.69 -10.00
N GLY A 269 14.81 -13.43 -8.97
CA GLY A 269 14.90 -12.23 -8.12
C GLY A 269 14.45 -10.91 -8.77
N VAL A 270 14.03 -10.94 -10.03
CA VAL A 270 13.47 -9.76 -10.76
C VAL A 270 12.05 -10.04 -11.25
N ASN A 271 11.81 -11.25 -11.78
CA ASN A 271 10.52 -11.69 -12.30
C ASN A 271 10.00 -12.95 -11.60
N LEU A 272 10.88 -13.77 -11.04
CA LEU A 272 10.52 -15.03 -10.39
C LEU A 272 11.32 -15.24 -9.10
N ASP A 273 10.63 -15.59 -8.02
CA ASP A 273 11.25 -16.11 -6.80
C ASP A 273 10.93 -17.59 -6.59
N VAL A 274 11.87 -18.30 -5.99
CA VAL A 274 11.74 -19.68 -5.52
C VAL A 274 11.86 -19.67 -3.99
N THR A 275 10.89 -20.28 -3.32
CA THR A 275 10.70 -20.14 -1.87
C THR A 275 10.23 -21.43 -1.21
N SER A 276 10.64 -21.67 0.03
CA SER A 276 10.07 -22.73 0.89
C SER A 276 9.87 -22.21 2.31
N TYR A 277 8.94 -22.82 3.04
CA TYR A 277 8.73 -22.64 4.47
C TYR A 277 8.56 -24.00 5.14
N GLU A 278 9.58 -24.41 5.87
CA GLU A 278 9.69 -25.71 6.55
C GLU A 278 10.27 -25.47 7.96
N ASP A 279 9.81 -26.23 8.95
CA ASP A 279 10.25 -26.14 10.35
C ASP A 279 10.29 -24.70 10.93
N GLY A 280 9.33 -23.88 10.53
CA GLY A 280 9.22 -22.48 10.97
C GLY A 280 10.17 -21.50 10.27
N LYS A 281 10.98 -21.95 9.30
CA LYS A 281 12.00 -21.16 8.60
C LYS A 281 11.62 -20.94 7.13
N ARG A 282 11.62 -19.68 6.69
CA ARG A 282 11.36 -19.28 5.29
C ARG A 282 12.66 -19.00 4.53
N GLU A 283 12.86 -19.66 3.39
CA GLU A 283 14.08 -19.56 2.57
C GLU A 283 13.81 -19.01 1.16
N THR A 284 14.84 -18.40 0.53
CA THR A 284 14.86 -18.03 -0.89
C THR A 284 15.91 -18.89 -1.58
N HIS A 285 15.55 -19.56 -2.67
CA HIS A 285 16.44 -20.47 -3.40
C HIS A 285 16.91 -19.92 -4.76
N ASN A 286 16.62 -18.66 -5.05
CA ASN A 286 16.92 -17.97 -6.31
C ASN A 286 18.37 -18.17 -6.79
N PRO A 287 18.60 -18.90 -7.90
CA PRO A 287 19.87 -18.86 -8.61
C PRO A 287 20.13 -17.48 -9.22
N VAL A 288 21.36 -17.26 -9.70
CA VAL A 288 21.68 -16.05 -10.47
C VAL A 288 21.33 -16.27 -11.95
N GLY A 289 20.55 -15.34 -12.53
CA GLY A 289 20.30 -15.27 -13.98
C GLY A 289 18.91 -15.76 -14.42
N ARG A 290 18.84 -16.32 -15.64
CA ARG A 290 17.56 -16.69 -16.28
C ARG A 290 16.89 -17.87 -15.58
N ALA A 291 15.61 -17.70 -15.27
CA ALA A 291 14.72 -18.76 -14.81
C ALA A 291 14.31 -19.66 -15.98
N VAL A 292 15.15 -20.65 -16.31
CA VAL A 292 14.85 -21.63 -17.36
C VAL A 292 13.90 -22.72 -16.86
N PRO A 293 12.93 -23.20 -17.67
CA PRO A 293 11.90 -24.16 -17.25
C PRO A 293 12.46 -25.38 -16.50
N ALA A 294 13.52 -26.01 -17.03
CA ALA A 294 14.11 -27.21 -16.42
C ALA A 294 14.61 -27.00 -14.98
N VAL A 295 15.12 -25.81 -14.64
CA VAL A 295 15.59 -25.47 -13.28
C VAL A 295 14.42 -25.10 -12.39
N VAL A 296 13.46 -24.33 -12.92
CA VAL A 296 12.27 -23.89 -12.18
C VAL A 296 11.38 -25.08 -11.77
N TRP A 297 11.15 -26.02 -12.69
CA TRP A 297 10.40 -27.25 -12.42
C TRP A 297 11.18 -28.27 -11.57
N ASP A 298 12.51 -28.17 -11.50
CA ASP A 298 13.28 -28.96 -10.54
C ASP A 298 13.05 -28.46 -9.10
N PHE A 299 13.10 -27.15 -8.86
CA PHE A 299 12.74 -26.59 -7.56
C PHE A 299 11.31 -26.92 -7.15
N TYR A 300 10.34 -26.80 -8.06
CA TYR A 300 8.94 -27.13 -7.79
C TYR A 300 8.74 -28.60 -7.38
N ARG A 301 9.39 -29.54 -8.07
CA ARG A 301 9.37 -30.97 -7.72
C ARG A 301 10.06 -31.27 -6.38
N ASN A 302 10.99 -30.42 -5.95
CA ASN A 302 11.64 -30.47 -4.64
C ASN A 302 10.92 -29.57 -3.59
N GLY A 303 9.60 -29.40 -3.71
CA GLY A 303 8.75 -28.79 -2.67
C GLY A 303 8.66 -27.25 -2.67
N CYS A 304 9.48 -26.56 -3.47
CA CYS A 304 9.51 -25.09 -3.47
C CYS A 304 8.28 -24.48 -4.16
N SER A 305 7.72 -23.43 -3.54
CA SER A 305 6.77 -22.53 -4.19
C SER A 305 7.47 -21.56 -5.14
N LEU A 306 6.83 -21.31 -6.28
CA LEU A 306 7.26 -20.38 -7.30
C LEU A 306 6.38 -19.12 -7.26
N ARG A 307 6.98 -17.93 -7.14
CA ARG A 307 6.27 -16.63 -7.15
C ARG A 307 6.68 -15.80 -8.36
N MET A 308 5.76 -15.52 -9.28
CA MET A 308 6.01 -14.54 -10.35
C MET A 308 5.73 -13.12 -9.82
N LEU A 309 6.67 -12.22 -10.04
CA LEU A 309 6.66 -10.87 -9.47
C LEU A 309 5.85 -9.86 -10.27
N ASN A 310 5.74 -10.07 -11.58
CA ASN A 310 5.10 -9.15 -12.52
C ASN A 310 4.47 -9.90 -13.72
N PRO A 311 3.57 -10.88 -13.49
CA PRO A 311 2.94 -11.71 -14.54
C PRO A 311 2.27 -10.91 -15.66
N GLN A 312 1.74 -9.71 -15.37
CA GLN A 312 1.15 -8.79 -16.34
C GLN A 312 2.17 -8.21 -17.35
N ALA A 313 3.47 -8.37 -17.12
CA ALA A 313 4.49 -8.04 -18.14
C ALA A 313 4.60 -9.10 -19.25
N PHE A 314 3.94 -10.25 -19.09
CA PHE A 314 4.01 -11.39 -20.00
C PHE A 314 2.62 -11.87 -20.45
N SER A 315 1.61 -11.82 -19.57
CA SER A 315 0.22 -12.17 -19.86
C SER A 315 -0.60 -10.95 -20.30
N VAL A 316 -1.08 -10.96 -21.54
CA VAL A 316 -1.91 -9.89 -22.12
C VAL A 316 -3.30 -9.84 -21.49
N THR A 317 -3.92 -11.00 -21.20
CA THR A 317 -5.24 -11.05 -20.56
C THR A 317 -5.19 -10.45 -19.16
N LEU A 318 -4.18 -10.86 -18.37
CA LEU A 318 -4.00 -10.30 -17.04
C LEU A 318 -3.69 -8.80 -17.08
N TRP A 319 -2.78 -8.34 -17.96
CA TRP A 319 -2.53 -6.92 -18.15
C TRP A 319 -3.82 -6.14 -18.44
N HIS A 320 -4.67 -6.64 -19.34
CA HIS A 320 -5.93 -6.00 -19.67
C HIS A 320 -6.86 -5.91 -18.43
N VAL A 321 -7.03 -7.00 -17.68
CA VAL A 321 -7.81 -7.03 -16.43
C VAL A 321 -7.28 -6.02 -15.39
N LEU A 322 -5.98 -6.01 -15.10
CA LEU A 322 -5.40 -5.07 -14.13
C LEU A 322 -5.50 -3.61 -14.63
N SER A 323 -5.36 -3.39 -15.94
CA SER A 323 -5.46 -2.05 -16.56
C SER A 323 -6.87 -1.44 -16.53
N ILE A 324 -7.90 -2.27 -16.37
CA ILE A 324 -9.29 -1.84 -16.13
C ILE A 324 -9.51 -1.65 -14.62
N LEU A 325 -9.03 -2.58 -13.78
CA LEU A 325 -9.18 -2.48 -12.31
C LEU A 325 -8.46 -1.27 -11.69
N GLN A 326 -7.33 -0.81 -12.24
CA GLN A 326 -6.63 0.39 -11.74
C GLN A 326 -7.51 1.65 -11.75
N GLU A 327 -8.46 1.74 -12.68
CA GLU A 327 -9.38 2.87 -12.77
C GLU A 327 -10.47 2.82 -11.68
N GLN A 328 -10.88 1.62 -11.26
CA GLN A 328 -11.78 1.46 -10.11
C GLN A 328 -11.14 1.95 -8.81
N PHE A 329 -9.86 1.63 -8.59
CA PHE A 329 -9.15 2.00 -7.36
C PHE A 329 -8.49 3.38 -7.41
N SER A 330 -8.40 4.01 -8.59
CA SER A 330 -7.61 5.24 -8.81
C SER A 330 -6.17 5.13 -8.24
N SER A 331 -5.62 3.93 -8.29
CA SER A 331 -4.35 3.54 -7.68
C SER A 331 -3.70 2.47 -8.56
N MET A 332 -2.39 2.28 -8.43
CA MET A 332 -1.69 1.23 -9.16
C MET A 332 -2.24 -0.14 -8.75
N VAL A 333 -2.52 -0.99 -9.75
CA VAL A 333 -2.95 -2.37 -9.52
C VAL A 333 -1.84 -3.29 -10.01
N GLY A 334 -1.22 -3.99 -9.06
CA GLY A 334 -0.22 -5.02 -9.28
C GLY A 334 -0.84 -6.42 -9.22
N ALA A 335 -0.03 -7.43 -9.54
CA ALA A 335 -0.36 -8.79 -9.21
C ALA A 335 0.89 -9.66 -9.01
N ASN A 336 0.72 -10.74 -8.25
CA ASN A 336 1.71 -11.80 -8.06
C ASN A 336 1.03 -13.15 -8.25
N THR A 337 1.60 -14.06 -9.03
CA THR A 337 1.12 -15.46 -9.09
C THR A 337 1.95 -16.34 -8.20
N TYR A 338 1.32 -17.28 -7.51
CA TYR A 338 1.95 -18.20 -6.58
C TYR A 338 1.55 -19.63 -6.93
N LEU A 339 2.53 -20.42 -7.39
CA LEU A 339 2.38 -21.83 -7.69
C LEU A 339 3.08 -22.65 -6.60
N THR A 340 2.31 -23.36 -5.77
CA THR A 340 2.80 -24.15 -4.63
C THR A 340 2.51 -25.64 -4.87
N PRO A 341 3.50 -26.54 -4.74
CA PRO A 341 3.29 -27.98 -4.90
C PRO A 341 2.45 -28.56 -3.75
N ALA A 342 1.93 -29.76 -3.96
CA ALA A 342 1.08 -30.43 -2.96
C ALA A 342 1.83 -30.69 -1.65
N GLY A 343 1.13 -30.53 -0.52
CA GLY A 343 1.65 -30.77 0.83
C GLY A 343 2.68 -29.76 1.36
N THR A 344 3.02 -28.67 0.65
CA THR A 344 4.04 -27.71 1.11
C THR A 344 3.50 -26.31 1.40
N GLN A 345 4.34 -25.49 2.06
CA GLN A 345 4.11 -24.08 2.32
C GLN A 345 5.31 -23.29 1.77
N GLY A 346 5.07 -22.18 1.06
CA GLY A 346 6.14 -21.36 0.45
C GLY A 346 6.62 -20.19 1.31
N PHE A 347 5.73 -19.67 2.16
CA PHE A 347 5.90 -18.40 2.87
C PHE A 347 5.52 -18.57 4.35
N ALA A 348 6.28 -17.91 5.22
CA ALA A 348 5.91 -17.78 6.63
C ALA A 348 4.66 -16.88 6.80
N PRO A 349 4.00 -16.90 7.96
CA PRO A 349 3.02 -15.89 8.31
C PRO A 349 3.60 -14.46 8.21
N HIS A 350 2.88 -13.57 7.54
CA HIS A 350 3.23 -12.15 7.38
C HIS A 350 1.97 -11.31 7.08
N TYR A 351 2.07 -9.99 7.19
CA TYR A 351 1.13 -9.05 6.57
C TYR A 351 1.85 -8.18 5.54
N ASP A 352 1.10 -7.72 4.54
CA ASP A 352 1.60 -6.80 3.50
C ASP A 352 1.13 -5.35 3.70
N ASP A 353 1.67 -4.43 2.89
CA ASP A 353 1.33 -3.00 2.81
C ASP A 353 0.30 -2.66 1.72
N ILE A 354 -0.39 -3.67 1.20
CA ILE A 354 -1.38 -3.55 0.11
C ILE A 354 -2.72 -4.17 0.45
N GLU A 355 -3.76 -3.67 -0.21
CA GLU A 355 -5.09 -4.28 -0.19
C GLU A 355 -5.08 -5.49 -1.14
N ALA A 356 -5.33 -6.69 -0.61
CA ALA A 356 -5.09 -7.95 -1.31
C ALA A 356 -6.38 -8.65 -1.74
N PHE A 357 -6.45 -9.05 -3.00
CA PHE A 357 -7.48 -9.94 -3.55
C PHE A 357 -6.83 -11.23 -4.04
N VAL A 358 -6.89 -12.29 -3.23
CA VAL A 358 -6.44 -13.64 -3.58
C VAL A 358 -7.52 -14.30 -4.43
N ILE A 359 -7.15 -14.65 -5.67
CA ILE A 359 -8.00 -15.28 -6.67
C ILE A 359 -7.45 -16.70 -6.92
N GLN A 360 -8.19 -17.73 -6.51
CA GLN A 360 -7.74 -19.12 -6.66
C GLN A 360 -8.03 -19.61 -8.09
N LEU A 361 -6.98 -20.01 -8.80
CA LEU A 361 -7.01 -20.36 -10.23
C LEU A 361 -7.03 -21.88 -10.45
N GLU A 362 -6.18 -22.61 -9.73
CA GLU A 362 -6.06 -24.07 -9.87
C GLU A 362 -5.89 -24.74 -8.51
N GLY A 363 -6.39 -25.98 -8.42
CA GLY A 363 -6.19 -26.83 -7.24
C GLY A 363 -6.80 -26.24 -5.96
N LYS A 364 -6.16 -26.51 -4.81
CA LYS A 364 -6.69 -26.14 -3.49
C LYS A 364 -5.60 -25.61 -2.56
N LYS A 365 -5.92 -24.60 -1.75
CA LYS A 365 -4.99 -24.07 -0.73
C LYS A 365 -5.70 -23.80 0.59
N HIS A 366 -5.13 -24.30 1.67
CA HIS A 366 -5.56 -24.00 3.02
C HIS A 366 -5.01 -22.65 3.45
N TRP A 367 -5.90 -21.70 3.75
CA TRP A 367 -5.60 -20.32 4.13
C TRP A 367 -6.05 -20.04 5.55
N ARG A 368 -5.19 -19.34 6.30
CA ARG A 368 -5.47 -18.80 7.63
C ARG A 368 -5.17 -17.30 7.62
N VAL A 369 -6.14 -16.49 8.04
CA VAL A 369 -6.04 -15.03 8.15
C VAL A 369 -6.34 -14.60 9.58
N TYR A 370 -5.56 -13.65 10.10
CA TYR A 370 -5.56 -13.19 11.48
C TYR A 370 -5.75 -11.67 11.49
N ALA A 371 -6.47 -11.16 12.49
CA ALA A 371 -6.56 -9.73 12.72
C ALA A 371 -5.19 -9.12 13.07
N PRO A 372 -4.95 -7.82 12.78
CA PRO A 372 -3.85 -7.06 13.36
C PRO A 372 -3.76 -7.26 14.88
N ARG A 373 -2.56 -7.57 15.39
CA ARG A 373 -2.36 -7.96 16.80
C ARG A 373 -2.28 -6.72 17.70
N LEU A 374 -1.82 -5.61 17.14
CA LEU A 374 -1.60 -4.34 17.82
C LEU A 374 -2.22 -3.18 17.02
N GLN A 375 -2.43 -2.05 17.69
CA GLN A 375 -3.09 -0.88 17.09
C GLN A 375 -2.29 -0.22 15.95
N ASP A 376 -0.96 -0.37 15.97
CA ASP A 376 0.00 0.09 14.96
C ASP A 376 0.18 -0.90 13.79
N GLU A 377 -0.39 -2.11 13.90
CA GLU A 377 -0.50 -3.08 12.80
C GLU A 377 -1.81 -2.93 12.01
N ILE A 378 -2.70 -1.99 12.39
CA ILE A 378 -3.93 -1.70 11.64
C ILE A 378 -3.60 -0.73 10.50
N LEU A 379 -3.87 -1.17 9.26
CA LEU A 379 -3.60 -0.43 8.02
C LEU A 379 -2.15 0.10 7.89
N PRO A 380 -1.12 -0.73 8.12
CA PRO A 380 0.28 -0.32 8.22
C PRO A 380 0.79 0.22 6.89
N GLN A 381 1.82 1.06 6.98
CA GLN A 381 2.44 1.71 5.82
C GLN A 381 3.47 0.82 5.09
N PHE A 382 3.90 -0.28 5.71
CA PHE A 382 4.96 -1.19 5.24
C PHE A 382 4.66 -2.63 5.67
N SER A 383 5.07 -3.63 4.87
CA SER A 383 4.90 -5.06 5.17
C SER A 383 5.66 -5.49 6.42
N SER A 384 5.21 -6.58 7.05
CA SER A 384 5.85 -7.13 8.24
C SER A 384 7.16 -7.88 7.91
N SER A 385 7.93 -8.20 8.96
CA SER A 385 8.83 -9.36 8.91
C SER A 385 8.03 -10.67 8.88
N ASN A 386 8.68 -11.77 8.51
CA ASN A 386 8.13 -13.11 8.72
C ASN A 386 7.92 -13.35 10.23
N PHE A 387 6.75 -13.83 10.62
CA PHE A 387 6.44 -14.26 11.99
C PHE A 387 6.59 -15.77 12.17
N SER A 388 6.87 -16.20 13.39
CA SER A 388 6.72 -17.59 13.83
C SER A 388 5.28 -17.90 14.25
N GLN A 389 4.93 -19.19 14.33
CA GLN A 389 3.60 -19.62 14.79
C GLN A 389 3.31 -19.24 16.25
N MET A 390 4.33 -18.92 17.06
CA MET A 390 4.17 -18.45 18.45
C MET A 390 3.86 -16.95 18.55
N GLU A 391 4.06 -16.19 17.48
CA GLU A 391 3.85 -14.74 17.43
C GLU A 391 2.47 -14.36 16.88
N ILE A 392 1.70 -15.33 16.39
CA ILE A 392 0.36 -15.16 15.83
C ILE A 392 -0.67 -15.83 16.75
N GLY A 393 -1.86 -15.23 16.85
CA GLY A 393 -2.96 -15.77 17.65
C GLY A 393 -3.80 -16.78 16.88
N GLU A 394 -5.06 -16.93 17.26
CA GLU A 394 -6.04 -17.73 16.52
C GLU A 394 -6.46 -17.03 15.21
N PRO A 395 -6.71 -17.78 14.12
CA PRO A 395 -7.22 -17.22 12.87
C PRO A 395 -8.64 -16.70 13.07
N ILE A 396 -8.95 -15.54 12.48
CA ILE A 396 -10.31 -15.02 12.39
C ILE A 396 -11.06 -15.59 11.18
N LEU A 397 -10.32 -16.17 10.23
CA LEU A 397 -10.83 -16.83 9.04
C LEU A 397 -9.86 -17.96 8.67
N GLU A 398 -10.37 -19.18 8.61
CA GLU A 398 -9.64 -20.38 8.20
C GLU A 398 -10.50 -21.12 7.17
N THR A 399 -9.95 -21.40 5.99
CA THR A 399 -10.70 -22.00 4.88
C THR A 399 -9.79 -22.73 3.89
N VAL A 400 -10.35 -23.64 3.10
CA VAL A 400 -9.71 -24.16 1.89
C VAL A 400 -10.31 -23.43 0.69
N LEU A 401 -9.51 -22.64 -0.01
CA LEU A 401 -9.91 -22.04 -1.28
C LEU A 401 -9.79 -23.10 -2.39
N GLU A 402 -10.85 -23.21 -3.20
CA GLU A 402 -10.87 -24.01 -4.42
C GLU A 402 -10.89 -23.11 -5.66
N ALA A 403 -10.55 -23.65 -6.84
CA ALA A 403 -10.58 -22.87 -8.08
C ALA A 403 -11.92 -22.15 -8.25
N GLY A 404 -11.86 -20.86 -8.61
CA GLY A 404 -13.04 -19.99 -8.69
C GLY A 404 -13.35 -19.19 -7.42
N ASP A 405 -12.74 -19.49 -6.28
CA ASP A 405 -12.97 -18.74 -5.04
C ASP A 405 -12.13 -17.45 -4.96
N LEU A 406 -12.62 -16.47 -4.18
CA LEU A 406 -11.92 -15.22 -3.89
C LEU A 406 -11.83 -14.99 -2.38
N LEU A 407 -10.67 -14.55 -1.92
CA LEU A 407 -10.43 -14.07 -0.56
C LEU A 407 -9.82 -12.67 -0.63
N TYR A 408 -10.51 -11.67 -0.09
CA TYR A 408 -9.99 -10.33 0.13
C TYR A 408 -9.59 -10.16 1.60
N PHE A 409 -8.52 -9.41 1.87
CA PHE A 409 -8.21 -8.88 3.21
C PHE A 409 -7.44 -7.54 3.12
N PRO A 410 -7.66 -6.63 4.09
CA PRO A 410 -6.90 -5.39 4.17
C PRO A 410 -5.41 -5.59 4.48
N ARG A 411 -4.60 -4.57 4.18
CA ARG A 411 -3.20 -4.50 4.65
C ARG A 411 -3.13 -4.55 6.18
N GLY A 412 -2.12 -5.22 6.72
CA GLY A 412 -1.97 -5.48 8.16
C GLY A 412 -2.63 -6.76 8.67
N PHE A 413 -3.53 -7.39 7.92
CA PHE A 413 -4.03 -8.72 8.26
C PHE A 413 -2.94 -9.76 7.99
N ILE A 414 -2.49 -10.42 9.06
CA ILE A 414 -1.51 -11.50 8.95
C ILE A 414 -2.18 -12.65 8.22
N HIS A 415 -1.46 -13.31 7.32
CA HIS A 415 -1.98 -14.47 6.61
C HIS A 415 -0.88 -15.53 6.38
N GLN A 416 -1.31 -16.78 6.23
CA GLN A 416 -0.47 -17.87 5.74
C GLN A 416 -1.30 -18.86 4.91
N GLY A 417 -0.67 -19.49 3.92
CA GLY A 417 -1.32 -20.45 3.04
C GLY A 417 -0.44 -21.66 2.71
N ASN A 418 -0.94 -22.87 3.00
CA ASN A 418 -0.28 -24.14 2.71
C ASN A 418 -1.15 -24.99 1.76
N CYS A 419 -0.52 -25.80 0.90
CA CYS A 419 -1.27 -26.76 0.09
C CYS A 419 -1.72 -27.96 0.92
N LEU A 420 -2.78 -28.62 0.46
CA LEU A 420 -3.20 -29.93 0.97
C LEU A 420 -2.30 -31.03 0.39
N PRO A 421 -2.15 -32.20 1.04
CA PRO A 421 -1.27 -33.28 0.58
C PRO A 421 -1.52 -33.77 -0.86
N GLU A 422 -2.77 -33.69 -1.33
CA GLU A 422 -3.22 -34.27 -2.59
C GLU A 422 -3.35 -33.29 -3.77
N ALA A 423 -3.21 -31.98 -3.54
CA ALA A 423 -3.45 -30.96 -4.56
C ALA A 423 -2.38 -29.85 -4.53
N HIS A 424 -1.92 -29.44 -5.71
CA HIS A 424 -1.20 -28.18 -5.86
C HIS A 424 -2.14 -26.99 -5.68
N SER A 425 -1.59 -25.78 -5.67
CA SER A 425 -2.35 -24.55 -5.84
C SER A 425 -1.65 -23.61 -6.80
N LEU A 426 -2.43 -23.05 -7.72
CA LEU A 426 -2.12 -21.79 -8.37
C LEU A 426 -3.14 -20.75 -7.89
N HIS A 427 -2.67 -19.61 -7.39
CA HIS A 427 -3.49 -18.42 -7.21
C HIS A 427 -2.77 -17.19 -7.73
N ILE A 428 -3.54 -16.13 -7.96
CA ILE A 428 -3.03 -14.80 -8.23
C ILE A 428 -3.53 -13.85 -7.13
N THR A 429 -2.61 -13.12 -6.50
CA THR A 429 -2.95 -12.02 -5.60
C THR A 429 -2.92 -10.76 -6.43
N VAL A 430 -4.08 -10.13 -6.63
CA VAL A 430 -4.19 -8.78 -7.19
C VAL A 430 -4.08 -7.80 -6.02
N SER A 431 -3.23 -6.78 -6.16
CA SER A 431 -2.87 -5.86 -5.08
C SER A 431 -3.03 -4.39 -5.49
N SER A 432 -3.44 -3.55 -4.55
CA SER A 432 -3.53 -2.09 -4.78
C SER A 432 -3.36 -1.29 -3.47
N TYR A 433 -3.50 0.04 -3.56
CA TYR A 433 -3.50 0.99 -2.43
C TYR A 433 -2.19 1.13 -1.64
N GLN A 434 -1.07 0.62 -2.16
CA GLN A 434 0.26 0.85 -1.57
C GLN A 434 0.54 2.36 -1.42
N ARG A 435 0.88 2.81 -0.21
CA ARG A 435 1.17 4.24 0.11
C ARG A 435 0.11 5.23 -0.42
N ASN A 436 -1.17 4.84 -0.37
CA ASN A 436 -2.31 5.63 -0.87
C ASN A 436 -3.23 6.13 0.26
N SER A 437 -2.66 6.51 1.41
CA SER A 437 -3.42 6.96 2.59
C SER A 437 -3.58 8.49 2.66
N TRP A 438 -4.48 8.96 3.54
CA TRP A 438 -4.56 10.37 3.93
C TRP A 438 -3.22 10.95 4.43
N GLY A 439 -2.40 10.13 5.10
CA GLY A 439 -1.06 10.53 5.52
C GLY A 439 -0.14 10.81 4.34
N ASP A 440 -0.16 9.93 3.32
CA ASP A 440 0.66 10.07 2.10
C ASP A 440 0.25 11.28 1.25
N LEU A 441 -1.03 11.64 1.27
CA LEU A 441 -1.55 12.85 0.64
C LEU A 441 -1.09 14.10 1.39
N LEU A 442 -1.25 14.14 2.71
CA LEU A 442 -0.86 15.28 3.54
C LEU A 442 0.66 15.49 3.58
N GLU A 443 1.46 14.43 3.54
CA GLU A 443 2.94 14.49 3.44
C GLU A 443 3.39 15.29 2.20
N LYS A 444 2.63 15.22 1.10
CA LYS A 444 2.89 15.96 -0.14
C LYS A 444 2.28 17.37 -0.15
N LEU A 445 1.08 17.54 0.42
CA LEU A 445 0.37 18.82 0.41
C LEU A 445 0.93 19.83 1.41
N LEU A 446 1.20 19.40 2.65
CA LEU A 446 1.56 20.31 3.76
C LEU A 446 2.76 21.24 3.47
N PRO A 447 3.87 20.77 2.85
CA PRO A 447 4.99 21.66 2.51
C PRO A 447 4.61 22.75 1.49
N VAL A 448 3.72 22.44 0.56
CA VAL A 448 3.26 23.37 -0.49
C VAL A 448 2.27 24.37 0.09
N THR A 449 1.28 23.90 0.86
CA THR A 449 0.28 24.78 1.49
C THR A 449 0.91 25.71 2.53
N LEU A 450 1.89 25.22 3.31
CA LEU A 450 2.64 26.06 4.24
C LEU A 450 3.44 27.14 3.50
N LYS A 451 4.07 26.79 2.37
CA LYS A 451 4.79 27.78 1.55
C LYS A 451 3.84 28.86 1.00
N MET A 452 2.66 28.47 0.49
CA MET A 452 1.65 29.42 0.02
C MET A 452 1.16 30.33 1.15
N ALA A 453 0.88 29.78 2.34
CA ALA A 453 0.49 30.57 3.51
C ALA A 453 1.56 31.62 3.90
N ILE A 454 2.85 31.25 3.86
CA ILE A 454 3.98 32.16 4.09
C ILE A 454 4.10 33.24 2.99
N GLU A 455 3.67 32.97 1.77
CA GLU A 455 3.70 33.94 0.65
C GLU A 455 2.48 34.89 0.66
N GLU A 456 1.30 34.39 1.02
CA GLU A 456 0.04 35.13 0.92
C GLU A 456 -0.30 35.91 2.21
N ASP A 457 -0.02 35.37 3.39
CA ASP A 457 -0.45 35.93 4.67
C ASP A 457 0.74 36.38 5.55
N ILE A 458 0.57 37.53 6.21
CA ILE A 458 1.57 38.09 7.12
C ILE A 458 1.65 37.35 8.44
N GLU A 459 0.58 36.70 8.91
CA GLU A 459 0.57 35.95 10.18
C GLU A 459 1.67 34.86 10.17
N TYR A 460 1.76 34.10 9.08
CA TYR A 460 2.78 33.07 8.86
C TYR A 460 4.20 33.63 8.58
N ARG A 461 4.34 34.96 8.49
CA ARG A 461 5.64 35.66 8.38
C ARG A 461 6.05 36.39 9.66
N GLN A 462 5.20 36.44 10.68
CA GLN A 462 5.56 37.08 11.95
C GLN A 462 6.71 36.33 12.62
N GLY A 463 7.62 37.08 13.26
CA GLY A 463 8.71 36.49 14.03
C GLY A 463 8.19 35.78 15.27
N LEU A 464 8.76 34.62 15.59
CA LEU A 464 8.50 33.94 16.86
C LEU A 464 8.89 34.85 18.05
N PRO A 465 8.24 34.70 19.22
CA PRO A 465 8.65 35.41 20.43
C PRO A 465 10.14 35.19 20.72
N VAL A 466 10.88 36.26 21.02
CA VAL A 466 12.36 36.22 21.14
C VAL A 466 12.84 35.26 22.24
N ASP A 467 12.01 35.08 23.27
CA ASP A 467 12.24 34.27 24.47
C ASP A 467 11.58 32.87 24.42
N TYR A 468 11.05 32.43 23.27
CA TYR A 468 10.27 31.18 23.20
C TYR A 468 11.02 29.93 23.71
N LEU A 469 12.35 29.93 23.65
CA LEU A 469 13.18 28.83 24.18
C LEU A 469 13.20 28.73 25.72
N GLU A 470 12.73 29.76 26.44
CA GLU A 470 12.62 29.74 27.91
C GLU A 470 11.42 28.92 28.40
N TYR A 471 10.38 28.74 27.57
CA TYR A 471 9.15 28.01 27.94
C TYR A 471 8.75 26.90 26.95
N MET A 472 9.30 26.89 25.73
CA MET A 472 9.11 25.80 24.76
C MET A 472 10.25 24.77 24.80
N GLY A 473 10.10 23.65 24.08
CA GLY A 473 11.09 22.57 24.03
C GLY A 473 10.99 21.58 25.18
N VAL A 474 11.90 20.58 25.17
CA VAL A 474 11.85 19.39 26.05
C VAL A 474 12.23 19.70 27.49
N ILE A 475 13.20 20.60 27.72
CA ILE A 475 13.62 20.99 29.08
C ILE A 475 12.48 21.67 29.87
N ASN A 476 11.58 22.34 29.15
CA ASN A 476 10.43 23.06 29.70
C ASN A 476 9.12 22.25 29.62
N THR A 477 9.19 20.92 29.49
CA THR A 477 7.99 20.06 29.30
C THR A 477 6.98 20.19 30.44
N ASP A 478 7.48 20.28 31.67
CA ASP A 478 6.68 20.42 32.90
C ASP A 478 6.74 21.85 33.48
N ALA A 479 7.16 22.84 32.68
CA ALA A 479 7.17 24.24 33.11
C ALA A 479 5.75 24.83 33.12
N ASP A 480 5.36 25.44 34.23
CA ASP A 480 4.07 26.09 34.43
C ASP A 480 4.14 27.56 33.97
N ASP A 481 4.27 27.75 32.65
CA ASP A 481 4.33 29.06 32.00
C ASP A 481 3.06 29.31 31.16
N PRO A 482 2.29 30.38 31.41
CA PRO A 482 1.06 30.65 30.66
C PRO A 482 1.29 30.90 29.17
N ARG A 483 2.51 31.22 28.72
CA ARG A 483 2.88 31.38 27.30
C ARG A 483 3.01 30.04 26.56
N ARG A 484 3.14 28.93 27.30
CA ARG A 484 3.23 27.57 26.75
C ARG A 484 1.85 26.96 26.47
N THR A 485 0.80 27.45 27.13
CA THR A 485 -0.57 26.94 26.90
C THR A 485 -1.13 27.52 25.61
N VAL A 486 -1.66 26.64 24.75
CA VAL A 486 -2.59 27.06 23.70
C VAL A 486 -3.83 27.58 24.42
N VAL A 487 -4.23 28.81 24.11
CA VAL A 487 -5.49 29.36 24.62
C VAL A 487 -6.63 28.63 23.89
N ASP A 488 -7.49 27.95 24.67
CA ASP A 488 -8.67 27.20 24.20
C ASP A 488 -9.71 28.09 23.45
#